data_AF-A0A7V8YU19-F1
#
_entry.id   AF-A0A7V8YU19-F1
#
_cell.length_a   1.000
_cell.length_b   1.000
_cell.length_c   1.000
_cell.angle_alpha   90.00
_cell.angle_beta   90.00
_cell.angle_gamma   90.00
#
_symmetry.space_group_name_H-M   'P 1'
#
loop_
_entity.id
_entity.type
_entity.pdbx_description
1 polymer ?
#
loop_
_entity_poly.entity_id
_entity_poly.type
_entity_poly.pdbx_seq_one_letter_code
_entity_poly.pdbx_strand_id
1 'polypeptide(L)'
;MSDEDAISEDEELSERLVQLEAREREVSSLRRKLHDRLASFPNESTMERERGLSKERRELHAEIDALRARRSALRLEDAGSEGI
;
A
#
# COMPACT_ATOMS: atom_id res chain seq x y z
N MET A 1 17.79 -6.46 -30.93
CA MET A 1 17.58 -6.19 -29.49
C MET A 1 16.11 -5.89 -29.39
N SER A 2 15.38 -6.87 -28.87
CA SER A 2 13.93 -7.02 -28.98
C SER A 2 13.19 -6.06 -28.05
N ASP A 3 11.99 -5.66 -28.47
CA ASP A 3 11.04 -4.80 -27.76
C ASP A 3 10.49 -5.43 -26.46
N GLU A 4 11.35 -5.71 -25.47
CA GLU A 4 11.01 -6.55 -24.31
C GLU A 4 10.74 -5.82 -22.98
N ASP A 5 10.75 -4.48 -22.94
CA ASP A 5 10.64 -3.73 -21.66
C ASP A 5 9.68 -2.52 -21.70
N ALA A 6 8.53 -2.61 -22.36
CA ALA A 6 7.45 -1.63 -22.20
C ALA A 6 6.33 -2.21 -21.34
N ILE A 7 6.60 -2.40 -20.05
CA ILE A 7 5.54 -2.66 -19.07
C ILE A 7 4.59 -1.45 -19.12
N SER A 8 3.29 -1.71 -19.28
CA SER A 8 2.30 -0.62 -19.32
C SER A 8 2.26 0.09 -17.97
N GLU A 9 1.98 1.40 -17.95
CA GLU A 9 1.85 2.16 -16.69
C GLU A 9 0.78 1.52 -15.75
N ASP A 10 -0.29 0.91 -16.29
CA ASP A 10 -1.26 0.15 -15.47
C ASP A 10 -0.64 -1.06 -14.77
N GLU A 11 0.25 -1.77 -15.45
CA GLU A 11 0.92 -2.95 -14.93
C GLU A 11 1.95 -2.57 -13.86
N GLU A 12 2.74 -1.52 -14.08
CA GLU A 12 3.63 -0.96 -13.05
C GLU A 12 2.86 -0.53 -11.80
N LEU A 13 1.75 0.17 -11.97
CA LEU A 13 0.87 0.57 -10.87
C LEU A 13 0.27 -0.65 -10.16
N SER A 14 -0.08 -1.70 -10.90
CA SER A 14 -0.60 -2.95 -10.36
C SER A 14 0.43 -3.67 -9.50
N GLU A 15 1.66 -3.83 -9.99
CA GLU A 15 2.75 -4.45 -9.23
C GLU A 15 3.06 -3.66 -7.96
N ARG A 16 3.13 -2.33 -8.08
CA ARG A 16 3.39 -1.46 -6.93
C ARG A 16 2.30 -1.56 -5.88
N LEU A 17 1.04 -1.62 -6.29
CA LEU A 17 -0.10 -1.84 -5.38
C LEU A 17 0.02 -3.16 -4.63
N VAL A 18 0.36 -4.26 -5.32
CA VAL A 18 0.53 -5.58 -4.68
C VAL A 18 1.62 -5.53 -3.60
N GLN A 19 2.76 -4.90 -3.88
CA GLN A 19 3.85 -4.76 -2.93
C GLN A 19 3.43 -3.94 -1.70
N LEU A 20 2.77 -2.82 -1.90
CA LEU A 20 2.32 -1.95 -0.81
C LEU A 20 1.22 -2.59 0.04
N GLU A 21 0.27 -3.31 -0.58
CA GLU A 21 -0.76 -4.04 0.14
C GLU A 21 -0.18 -5.21 0.96
N ALA A 22 0.85 -5.88 0.45
CA ALA A 22 1.56 -6.89 1.22
C ALA A 22 2.25 -6.25 2.44
N ARG A 23 2.91 -5.10 2.24
CA ARG A 23 3.56 -4.37 3.32
C ARG A 23 2.56 -3.85 4.37
N GLU A 24 1.42 -3.31 3.94
CA GLU A 24 0.35 -2.88 4.86
C GLU A 24 -0.11 -4.03 5.74
N ARG A 25 -0.34 -5.22 5.16
CA ARG A 25 -0.73 -6.42 5.91
C ARG A 25 0.31 -6.82 6.96
N GLU A 26 1.59 -6.76 6.62
CA GLU A 26 2.68 -7.01 7.57
C GLU A 26 2.67 -6.02 8.73
N VAL A 27 2.63 -4.73 8.44
CA VAL A 27 2.60 -3.64 9.43
C VAL A 27 1.39 -3.78 10.34
N SER A 28 0.22 -4.04 9.78
CA SER A 28 -1.02 -4.27 10.51
C SER A 28 -0.95 -5.49 11.44
N SER A 29 -0.34 -6.58 10.99
CA SER A 29 -0.11 -7.78 11.80
C SER A 29 0.85 -7.51 12.97
N LEU A 30 1.97 -6.84 12.70
CA LEU A 30 2.94 -6.46 13.73
C LEU A 30 2.32 -5.51 14.76
N ARG A 31 1.59 -4.50 14.31
CA ARG A 31 0.91 -3.54 15.18
C ARG A 31 -0.09 -4.25 16.09
N ARG A 32 -0.90 -5.18 15.56
CA ARG A 32 -1.86 -5.96 16.35
C ARG A 32 -1.15 -6.76 17.45
N LYS A 33 -0.07 -7.47 17.10
CA LYS A 33 0.74 -8.22 18.09
C LYS A 33 1.28 -7.32 19.20
N LEU A 34 1.78 -6.12 18.88
CA LEU A 34 2.26 -5.18 19.90
C LEU A 34 1.12 -4.62 20.74
N HIS A 35 0.00 -4.30 20.13
CA HIS A 35 -1.19 -3.82 20.83
C HIS A 35 -1.72 -4.85 21.84
N ASP A 36 -1.85 -6.11 21.42
CA ASP A 36 -2.29 -7.20 22.28
C ASP A 36 -1.32 -7.41 23.46
N ARG A 37 0.00 -7.29 23.19
CA ARG A 37 1.03 -7.34 24.24
C ARG A 37 0.90 -6.18 25.22
N LEU A 38 0.68 -4.97 24.73
CA LEU A 38 0.51 -3.77 25.56
C LEU A 38 -0.74 -3.83 26.43
N ALA A 39 -1.81 -4.46 25.95
CA ALA A 39 -3.04 -4.65 26.72
C ALA A 39 -2.80 -5.51 27.98
N SER A 40 -1.89 -6.49 27.89
CA SER A 40 -1.53 -7.35 29.03
C SER A 40 -0.37 -6.78 29.86
N PHE A 41 0.64 -6.21 29.20
CA PHE A 41 1.87 -5.74 29.83
C PHE A 41 2.29 -4.40 29.19
N PRO A 42 1.82 -3.27 29.74
CA PRO A 42 2.19 -1.95 29.27
C PRO A 42 3.70 -1.72 29.40
N ASN A 43 4.32 -1.24 28.31
CA ASN A 43 5.73 -0.93 28.26
C ASN A 43 5.99 0.24 27.30
N GLU A 44 6.73 1.24 27.74
CA GLU A 44 6.95 2.49 27.01
C GLU A 44 7.62 2.28 25.64
N SER A 45 8.67 1.46 25.57
CA SER A 45 9.33 1.16 24.29
C SER A 45 8.43 0.41 23.32
N THR A 46 7.48 -0.38 23.83
CA THR A 46 6.48 -1.08 23.01
C THR A 46 5.38 -0.12 22.54
N MET A 47 4.98 0.85 23.37
CA MET A 47 4.03 1.89 23.00
C MET A 47 4.58 2.80 21.90
N GLU A 48 5.85 3.20 21.99
CA GLU A 48 6.50 4.00 20.94
C GLU A 48 6.55 3.24 19.60
N ARG A 49 6.92 1.96 19.65
CA ARG A 49 6.93 1.10 18.46
C ARG A 49 5.54 0.91 17.85
N GLU A 50 4.50 0.71 18.66
CA GLU A 50 3.11 0.61 18.16
C GLU A 50 2.68 1.91 17.48
N ARG A 51 3.00 3.07 18.06
CA ARG A 51 2.73 4.38 17.46
C ARG A 51 3.44 4.55 16.13
N GLY A 52 4.69 4.10 16.04
CA GLY A 52 5.47 4.07 14.80
C GLY A 52 4.78 3.24 13.71
N LEU A 53 4.37 2.00 14.02
CA LEU A 53 3.64 1.15 13.08
C LEU A 53 2.26 1.72 12.71
N SER A 54 1.59 2.38 13.66
CA SER A 54 0.33 3.09 13.39
C SER A 54 0.52 4.25 12.41
N LYS A 55 1.66 4.96 12.46
CA LYS A 55 2.02 6.01 11.50
C LYS A 55 2.32 5.41 10.13
N GLU A 56 3.20 4.41 10.08
CA GLU A 56 3.57 3.70 8.84
C GLU A 56 2.32 3.14 8.13
N ARG A 57 1.39 2.52 8.87
CA ARG A 57 0.13 2.02 8.29
C ARG A 57 -0.68 3.12 7.61
N ARG A 58 -0.79 4.30 8.23
CA ARG A 58 -1.54 5.42 7.64
C ARG A 58 -0.89 5.94 6.37
N GLU A 59 0.44 6.01 6.34
CA GLU A 59 1.20 6.42 5.17
C GLU A 59 1.02 5.42 4.03
N LEU A 60 1.11 4.11 4.32
CA LEU A 60 0.85 3.05 3.35
C LEU A 60 -0.57 3.11 2.79
N HIS A 61 -1.59 3.32 3.63
CA HIS A 61 -2.96 3.48 3.15
C HIS A 61 -3.10 4.69 2.21
N ALA A 62 -2.50 5.83 2.56
CA ALA A 62 -2.56 7.01 1.70
C ALA A 62 -1.88 6.77 0.34
N GLU A 63 -0.74 6.07 0.32
CA GLU A 63 -0.04 5.72 -0.93
C GLU A 63 -0.87 4.73 -1.77
N ILE A 64 -1.43 3.69 -1.15
CA ILE A 64 -2.31 2.72 -1.83
C ILE A 64 -3.53 3.41 -2.44
N ASP A 65 -4.19 4.29 -1.68
CA ASP A 65 -5.38 5.00 -2.15
C ASP A 65 -5.04 5.94 -3.32
N ALA A 66 -3.90 6.64 -3.27
CA ALA A 66 -3.43 7.47 -4.36
C ALA A 66 -3.13 6.66 -5.64
N LEU A 67 -2.47 5.50 -5.50
CA LEU A 67 -2.17 4.62 -6.63
C LEU A 67 -3.42 4.00 -7.23
N ARG A 68 -4.39 3.58 -6.40
CA ARG A 68 -5.70 3.09 -6.86
C ARG A 68 -6.42 4.17 -7.66
N ALA A 69 -6.45 5.40 -7.15
CA ALA A 69 -7.07 6.52 -7.84
C ALA A 69 -6.40 6.81 -9.19
N ARG A 70 -5.06 6.86 -9.24
CA ARG A 70 -4.30 7.05 -10.49
C ARG A 70 -4.59 5.94 -11.51
N ARG A 71 -4.56 4.69 -11.06
CA ARG A 71 -4.83 3.54 -11.92
C ARG A 71 -6.27 3.54 -12.46
N SER A 72 -7.24 3.91 -11.64
CA SER A 72 -8.63 4.07 -12.07
C SER A 72 -8.79 5.18 -13.10
N ALA A 73 -8.07 6.30 -12.95
CA ALA A 73 -8.08 7.39 -13.93
C ALA A 73 -7.50 6.94 -15.28
N LEU A 74 -6.33 6.28 -15.25
CA LEU A 74 -5.67 5.77 -16.46
C LEU A 74 -6.58 4.84 -17.27
N ARG A 75 -7.24 3.87 -16.60
CA ARG A 75 -8.18 2.95 -17.25
C ARG A 75 -9.41 3.62 -17.84
N LEU A 76 -9.86 4.74 -17.24
CA LEU A 76 -11.00 5.49 -17.76
C LEU A 76 -10.62 6.30 -19.00
N GLU A 77 -9.39 6.83 -19.05
CA GLU A 77 -8.84 7.52 -20.23
C GLU A 77 -8.69 6.55 -21.41
N ASP A 78 -8.16 5.35 -21.16
CA ASP A 78 -8.05 4.30 -22.18
C ASP A 78 -9.43 3.91 -22.75
N ALA A 79 -10.42 3.66 -21.89
CA ALA A 79 -11.78 3.29 -22.30
C ALA A 79 -12.53 4.41 -23.04
N GLY A 80 -12.20 5.68 -22.78
CA GLY A 80 -12.75 6.84 -23.50
C GLY A 80 -12.14 7.06 -24.87
N SER A 81 -10.93 6.55 -25.12
CA SER A 81 -10.19 6.72 -26.38
C SER A 81 -10.64 5.77 -27.49
N GLU A 82 -11.20 4.60 -27.16
CA GLU A 82 -11.70 3.59 -28.13
C GLU A 82 -13.12 3.88 -28.66
N GLY A 83 -13.74 4.99 -28.27
CA GLY A 83 -15.17 5.27 -28.45
C GLY A 83 -15.59 6.33 -29.48
N ILE A 84 -14.70 6.78 -30.40
CA ILE A 84 -15.03 7.77 -31.45
C ILE A 84 -14.78 7.21 -32.85
#